data_AF-A0A9Q3DAG9-F1
#
_entry.id   AF-A0A9Q3DAG9-F1
#
_cell.length_a   1.000
_cell.length_b   1.000
_cell.length_c   1.000
_cell.angle_alpha   90.00
_cell.angle_beta   90.00
_cell.angle_gamma   90.00
#
_symmetry.space_group_name_H-M   'P 1'
#
loop_
_entity.id
_entity.type
_entity.pdbx_description
1 polymer ?
#
loop_
_entity_poly.entity_id
_entity_poly.type
_entity_poly.pdbx_seq_one_letter_code
_entity_poly.pdbx_strand_id
1 'polypeptide(L)'
;MALTDGTLINTILHECHDSVAAGHLSEDRTLERVKTCSWWPNWKKDVAEYCQTCDRFQKENRAKGKKFEMIIQIQEPKYPWEIVHMDWVIALPPGGDRSYSACLVLVDI
;
A
#
# COMPACT_ATOMS: atom_id res chain seq x y z
N MET A 1 -33.70 9.32 12.00
CA MET A 1 -33.35 10.55 12.74
C MET A 1 -31.91 10.85 12.38
N ALA A 2 -31.63 12.00 11.76
CA ALA A 2 -30.27 12.37 11.38
C ALA A 2 -29.49 12.76 12.63
N LEU A 3 -28.26 12.27 12.82
CA LEU A 3 -27.41 12.79 13.89
C LEU A 3 -26.99 14.22 13.53
N THR A 4 -27.14 15.16 14.46
CA THR A 4 -26.77 16.57 14.28
C THR A 4 -25.82 17.06 15.36
N ASP A 5 -25.56 16.25 16.38
CA ASP A 5 -24.64 16.59 17.48
C ASP A 5 -23.19 16.28 17.07
N GLY A 6 -22.39 17.34 16.95
CA GLY A 6 -20.98 17.24 16.57
C GLY A 6 -20.11 16.49 17.57
N THR A 7 -20.48 16.46 18.86
CA THR A 7 -19.75 15.68 19.86
C THR A 7 -19.93 14.18 19.63
N LEU A 8 -21.17 13.76 19.40
CA LEU A 8 -21.51 12.37 19.11
C LEU A 8 -20.92 11.89 17.77
N ILE A 9 -20.92 12.75 16.74
CA ILE A 9 -20.28 12.45 15.45
C ILE A 9 -18.78 12.18 15.65
N ASN A 10 -18.07 13.02 16.40
CA ASN A 10 -16.65 12.81 16.69
C ASN A 10 -16.39 11.51 17.47
N THR A 11 -17.24 11.16 18.43
CA THR A 11 -17.13 9.89 19.15
C THR A 11 -17.27 8.70 18.21
N ILE A 12 -18.24 8.74 17.29
CA ILE A 12 -18.43 7.67 16.30
C ILE A 12 -17.21 7.55 15.38
N LEU A 13 -16.67 8.67 14.90
CA LEU A 13 -15.49 8.68 14.03
C LEU A 13 -14.27 8.09 14.75
N HIS A 14 -14.04 8.49 16.01
CA HIS A 14 -12.99 7.93 16.85
C HIS A 14 -13.14 6.42 17.04
N GLU A 15 -14.34 5.94 17.39
CA GLU A 15 -14.57 4.50 17.58
C GLU A 15 -14.39 3.70 16.28
N CYS A 16 -14.77 4.28 15.13
CA CYS A 16 -14.66 3.61 13.84
C CYS A 16 -13.25 3.63 13.24
N HIS A 17 -12.37 4.54 13.68
CA HIS A 17 -11.04 4.75 13.11
C HIS A 17 -9.89 4.53 14.10
N ASP A 18 -9.92 5.17 15.27
CA ASP A 18 -8.81 5.21 16.22
C ASP A 18 -8.89 4.19 17.35
N SER A 19 -10.06 3.56 17.56
CA SER A 19 -10.17 2.51 18.56
C SER A 19 -9.16 1.38 18.28
N VAL A 20 -8.63 0.76 19.34
CA VAL A 20 -7.68 -0.36 19.22
C VAL A 20 -8.28 -1.50 18.38
N ALA A 21 -9.60 -1.70 18.46
CA ALA A 21 -10.34 -2.66 17.66
C ALA A 21 -10.59 -2.21 16.21
N ALA A 22 -10.46 -0.92 15.91
CA ALA A 22 -10.47 -0.36 14.56
C ALA A 22 -9.12 -0.47 13.88
N GLY A 23 -8.00 -0.32 14.58
CA GLY A 23 -6.68 -0.57 14.00
C GLY A 23 -6.28 0.43 12.91
N HIS A 24 -6.82 1.66 12.92
CA HIS A 24 -6.52 2.72 11.93
C HIS A 24 -6.70 2.28 10.49
N LEU A 25 -7.83 1.63 10.23
CA LEU A 25 -8.21 1.13 8.91
C LEU A 25 -8.22 2.24 7.85
N SER A 26 -8.18 1.81 6.58
CA SER A 26 -8.31 2.71 5.45
C SER A 26 -9.65 3.44 5.44
N GLU A 27 -9.70 4.59 4.76
CA GLU A 27 -10.93 5.39 4.61
C GLU A 27 -12.12 4.53 4.18
N ASP A 28 -11.96 3.66 3.17
CA ASP A 28 -13.00 2.72 2.71
C ASP A 28 -13.58 1.85 3.83
N ARG A 29 -12.71 1.36 4.71
CA ARG A 29 -13.08 0.49 5.83
C ARG A 29 -13.74 1.27 6.95
N THR A 30 -13.28 2.49 7.22
CA THR A 30 -13.95 3.40 8.16
C THR A 30 -15.34 3.78 7.63
N LEU A 31 -15.48 4.03 6.32
CA LEU A 31 -16.77 4.27 5.68
C LEU A 31 -17.72 3.08 5.82
N GLU A 32 -17.24 1.85 5.62
CA GLU A 32 -18.04 0.63 5.83
C GLU A 32 -18.56 0.54 7.27
N ARG A 33 -17.70 0.80 8.26
CA ARG A 33 -18.08 0.75 9.68
C ARG A 33 -19.11 1.80 10.05
N VAL A 34 -18.88 3.06 9.70
CA VAL A 34 -19.82 4.15 9.98
C VAL A 34 -21.19 3.85 9.37
N LYS A 35 -21.22 3.36 8.12
CA LYS A 35 -22.45 2.96 7.44
C LYS A 35 -23.27 1.91 8.21
N THR A 36 -22.63 1.04 8.98
CA THR A 36 -23.33 0.00 9.77
C THR A 36 -23.94 0.53 11.07
N CYS A 37 -23.39 1.58 11.67
CA CYS A 37 -23.77 2.01 13.02
C CYS A 37 -24.51 3.35 13.06
N SER A 38 -24.37 4.21 12.05
CA SER A 38 -24.88 5.59 12.12
C SER A 38 -25.00 6.28 10.77
N TRP A 39 -25.74 7.39 10.74
CA TRP A 39 -25.93 8.21 9.54
C TRP A 39 -26.21 9.68 9.89
N TRP A 40 -25.63 10.60 9.12
CA TRP A 40 -25.86 12.04 9.19
C TRP A 40 -25.61 12.72 7.83
N PRO A 41 -26.06 13.97 7.61
CA PRO A 41 -25.76 14.71 6.39
C PRO A 41 -24.24 14.89 6.22
N ASN A 42 -23.72 14.64 5.02
CA ASN A 42 -22.28 14.71 4.71
C ASN A 42 -21.38 13.70 5.44
N TRP A 43 -21.90 12.64 6.06
CA TRP A 43 -21.11 11.67 6.82
C TRP A 43 -19.88 11.10 6.07
N LYS A 44 -19.99 10.88 4.75
CA LYS A 44 -18.85 10.41 3.95
C LYS A 44 -17.72 11.44 3.89
N LYS A 45 -18.08 12.72 3.75
CA LYS A 45 -17.12 13.82 3.70
C LYS A 45 -16.41 13.95 5.05
N ASP A 46 -17.18 13.89 6.14
CA ASP A 46 -16.62 14.00 7.49
C ASP A 46 -15.69 12.83 7.81
N VAL A 47 -16.02 11.60 7.38
CA VAL A 47 -15.12 10.44 7.48
C VAL A 47 -13.82 10.68 6.71
N ALA A 48 -13.91 11.15 5.46
CA ALA A 48 -12.72 11.42 4.64
C ALA A 48 -11.81 12.49 5.28
N GLU A 49 -12.40 13.61 5.74
CA GLU A 49 -11.66 14.67 6.44
C GLU A 49 -11.04 14.14 7.74
N TYR A 50 -11.77 13.34 8.53
CA TYR A 50 -11.27 12.75 9.76
C TYR A 50 -10.07 11.81 9.50
N CYS A 51 -10.20 10.87 8.56
CA CYS A 51 -9.11 9.96 8.19
C CYS A 51 -7.89 10.70 7.63
N GLN A 52 -8.09 11.82 6.94
CA GLN A 52 -7.00 12.69 6.49
C GLN A 52 -6.26 13.35 7.64
N THR A 53 -6.85 13.56 8.82
CA THR A 53 -6.11 14.08 9.99
C THR A 53 -5.26 13.03 10.71
N CYS A 54 -5.41 11.74 10.37
CA CYS A 54 -4.68 10.67 11.03
C CYS A 54 -3.24 10.55 10.50
N ASP A 55 -2.27 10.97 11.31
CA ASP A 55 -0.82 10.84 11.02
C ASP A 55 -0.38 9.41 10.69
N ARG A 56 -0.98 8.42 11.37
CA ARG A 56 -0.64 7.00 11.16
C ARG A 56 -1.11 6.53 9.79
N PHE A 57 -2.37 6.83 9.44
CA PHE A 57 -2.91 6.53 8.12
C PHE A 57 -2.12 7.25 7.02
N GLN A 58 -1.75 8.53 7.19
CA GLN A 58 -0.95 9.25 6.21
C GLN A 58 0.45 8.65 5.99
N LYS A 59 1.09 8.16 7.07
CA LYS A 59 2.41 7.50 6.98
C LYS A 59 2.32 6.13 6.30
N GLU A 60 1.28 5.35 6.59
CA GLU A 60 1.07 4.02 6.02
C GLU A 60 0.54 4.08 4.57
N ASN A 61 -0.29 5.07 4.24
CA ASN A 61 -0.85 5.30 2.91
C ASN A 61 -0.10 6.36 2.10
N ARG A 62 1.16 6.64 2.45
CA ARG A 62 2.04 7.54 1.70
C ARG A 62 2.04 7.09 0.23
N ALA A 63 1.29 7.82 -0.58
CA ALA A 63 0.98 7.60 -1.98
C ALA A 63 1.39 6.21 -2.54
N LYS A 64 0.45 5.27 -2.57
CA LYS A 64 0.46 4.21 -3.61
C LYS A 64 0.37 4.77 -5.03
N GLY A 65 0.27 6.10 -5.16
CA GLY A 65 0.46 6.86 -6.39
C GLY A 65 1.93 7.12 -6.74
N LYS A 66 2.85 6.18 -6.49
CA LYS A 66 3.91 6.03 -7.50
C LYS A 66 3.19 5.55 -8.74
N LYS A 67 2.82 6.51 -9.60
CA LYS A 67 2.68 6.25 -11.03
C LYS A 67 3.79 5.29 -11.39
N PHE A 68 3.47 4.22 -12.11
CA PHE A 68 4.42 3.42 -12.87
C PHE A 68 5.07 4.32 -13.96
N GLU A 69 5.61 5.46 -13.56
CA GLU A 69 6.30 6.42 -14.40
C GLU A 69 7.76 5.99 -14.47
N MET A 70 7.95 4.98 -15.30
CA MET A 70 9.05 4.78 -16.25
C MET A 70 9.18 3.28 -16.46
N ILE A 71 8.47 2.75 -17.45
CA ILE A 71 9.03 1.65 -18.22
C ILE A 71 10.22 2.27 -18.94
N ILE A 72 11.42 2.10 -18.38
CA ILE A 72 12.66 2.47 -19.09
C ILE A 72 12.74 1.51 -20.26
N GLN A 73 12.51 2.01 -21.47
CA GLN A 73 12.73 1.23 -22.67
C GLN A 73 14.24 1.13 -22.88
N ILE A 74 14.79 -0.06 -22.62
CA ILE A 74 16.18 -0.37 -22.90
C ILE A 74 16.34 -0.35 -24.42
N GLN A 75 17.40 0.30 -24.91
CA GLN A 75 17.69 0.33 -26.35
C GLN A 75 18.08 -1.07 -26.82
N GLU A 76 17.64 -1.47 -28.01
CA GLU A 76 18.05 -2.74 -28.60
C GLU A 76 19.57 -2.70 -28.90
N PRO A 77 20.33 -3.71 -28.45
CA PRO A 77 21.75 -3.81 -28.74
C PRO A 77 21.96 -4.07 -30.24
N LYS A 78 23.03 -3.51 -30.79
CA LYS A 78 23.37 -3.61 -32.23
C LYS A 78 24.42 -4.69 -32.48
N TYR A 79 25.18 -5.05 -31.47
CA TYR A 79 26.25 -6.04 -31.55
C TYR A 79 26.20 -7.00 -30.35
N PRO A 80 26.67 -8.25 -30.50
CA PRO A 80 26.82 -9.16 -29.38
C PRO A 80 27.69 -8.55 -28.28
N TRP A 81 27.36 -8.84 -27.02
CA TRP A 81 28.05 -8.35 -25.82
C TRP A 81 27.93 -6.85 -25.53
N GLU A 82 27.02 -6.14 -26.21
CA GLU A 82 26.77 -4.72 -25.96
C GLU A 82 25.97 -4.49 -24.68
N ILE A 83 25.02 -5.38 -24.38
CA ILE A 83 24.19 -5.34 -23.18
C ILE A 83 24.12 -6.74 -22.57
N VAL A 84 24.67 -6.90 -21.37
CA VAL A 84 24.57 -8.14 -20.59
C VAL A 84 23.70 -7.92 -19.38
N HIS A 85 22.58 -8.63 -19.31
CA HIS A 85 21.74 -8.68 -18.13
C HIS A 85 22.30 -9.70 -17.13
N MET A 86 22.30 -9.32 -15.86
CA MET A 86 22.82 -10.13 -14.77
C MET A 86 21.78 -10.23 -13.66
N ASP A 87 21.51 -11.44 -13.18
CA ASP A 87 20.62 -11.65 -12.05
C ASP A 87 21.06 -12.83 -11.18
N TRP A 88 20.69 -12.82 -9.91
CA TRP A 88 20.97 -13.90 -8.97
C TRP A 88 19.72 -14.71 -8.68
N VAL A 89 19.76 -16.00 -9.01
CA VAL A 89 18.81 -16.97 -8.46
C VAL A 89 19.38 -17.49 -7.15
N ILE A 90 18.74 -17.15 -6.04
CA ILE A 90 19.18 -17.54 -4.69
C ILE A 90 18.21 -18.53 -4.04
N ALA A 91 18.61 -19.07 -2.88
CA ALA A 91 17.84 -20.04 -2.10
C ALA A 91 17.55 -21.35 -2.84
N LEU A 92 18.47 -21.76 -3.73
CA LEU A 92 18.43 -23.07 -4.35
C LEU A 92 18.84 -24.16 -3.35
N PRO A 93 18.35 -25.39 -3.50
CA PRO A 93 18.89 -26.53 -2.77
C PRO A 93 20.42 -26.59 -2.94
N PRO A 94 21.21 -26.75 -1.85
CA PRO A 94 22.66 -26.79 -1.93
C PRO A 94 23.14 -27.88 -2.89
N GLY A 95 24.02 -27.52 -3.83
CA GLY A 95 24.49 -28.40 -4.88
C GLY A 95 26.02 -28.50 -4.98
N GLY A 96 26.49 -29.68 -5.41
CA GLY A 96 27.90 -29.99 -5.63
C GLY A 96 28.73 -30.11 -4.34
N ASP A 97 30.01 -30.44 -4.50
CA ASP A 97 30.93 -30.70 -3.38
C ASP A 97 31.13 -29.48 -2.45
N ARG A 98 30.82 -28.28 -2.94
CA ARG A 98 30.95 -27.02 -2.21
C ARG A 98 29.61 -26.46 -1.71
N SER A 99 28.50 -27.18 -1.91
CA SER A 99 27.17 -26.81 -1.39
C SER A 99 26.70 -25.40 -1.79
N TYR A 100 26.91 -25.01 -3.06
CA TYR A 100 26.43 -23.71 -3.55
C TYR A 100 24.90 -23.68 -3.60
N SER A 101 24.30 -22.55 -3.21
CA SER A 101 22.84 -22.37 -3.14
C SER A 101 22.34 -21.17 -3.98
N ALA A 102 23.19 -20.66 -4.87
CA ALA A 102 22.89 -19.53 -5.72
C ALA A 102 23.54 -19.69 -7.10
N CYS A 103 22.91 -19.13 -8.12
CA CYS A 103 23.41 -19.09 -9.48
C CYS A 103 23.37 -17.64 -10.00
N LEU A 104 24.50 -17.17 -10.53
CA LEU A 104 24.54 -15.93 -11.31
C LEU A 104 24.15 -16.27 -12.74
N VAL A 105 23.05 -15.69 -13.20
CA VAL A 105 22.57 -15.79 -14.57
C VAL A 105 23.09 -14.59 -15.34
N LEU A 106 23.70 -14.87 -16.50
CA LEU A 106 24.21 -13.88 -17.44
C LEU A 106 23.48 -14.09 -18.76
N VAL A 107 22.88 -13.04 -19.30
CA VAL A 107 22.17 -13.08 -20.59
C VAL A 107 22.72 -11.95 -21.46
N ASP A 108 23.32 -12.32 -22.58
CA ASP A 108 23.58 -11.38 -23.68
C ASP A 108 22.25 -11.10 -24.38
N ILE A 109 21.86 -9.83 -24.47
CA ILE A 109 20.62 -9.39 -25.11
C ILE A 109 20.90 -8.91 -26.52
#